data_AF-A0A662KFN9-F1
#
_entry.id   AF-A0A662KFN9-F1
#
_cell.length_a   1.000
_cell.length_b   1.000
_cell.length_c   1.000
_cell.angle_alpha   90.00
_cell.angle_beta   90.00
_cell.angle_gamma   90.00
#
_symmetry.space_group_name_H-M   'P 1'
#
loop_
_entity.id
_entity.type
_entity.pdbx_description
1 polymer ?
#
loop_
_entity_poly.entity_id
_entity_poly.type
_entity_poly.pdbx_seq_one_letter_code
_entity_poly.pdbx_strand_id
1 'polypeptide(L)'
;MDRKRSVVKGEEIRRRIEEHNRRALKREALPEKARCRHCKRVLSPDQFKYHGLRRRSFLVEIGDLIEKVSSWLVRLKCCLCKATFTVYPEFALPYKRYTRQQIEERSAAYLEDPSCTYMKAAGGRLARCGYEQDERQFAGSTVWRWITYLGGQVELLRKLCSYLAERFPQADFHRLIVKVSPKKARTEKRRRVLESARRLLHAWACLRACEQAEIFTDFATELGVP
;
A
#
# COMPACT_ATOMS: atom_id res chain seq x y z
N MET A 1 7.92 -1.10 -19.52
CA MET A 1 8.74 -1.57 -18.40
C MET A 1 9.54 -2.75 -18.93
N ASP A 2 10.86 -2.74 -18.79
CA ASP A 2 11.70 -3.87 -19.24
C ASP A 2 11.28 -5.15 -18.48
N ARG A 3 10.99 -6.23 -19.20
CA ARG A 3 10.55 -7.52 -18.65
C ARG A 3 11.53 -8.02 -17.60
N LYS A 4 12.83 -7.87 -17.85
CA LYS A 4 13.90 -8.28 -16.91
C LYS A 4 13.79 -7.53 -15.59
N ARG A 5 13.53 -6.23 -15.64
CA ARG A 5 13.32 -5.38 -14.45
C ARG A 5 12.05 -5.78 -13.69
N SER A 6 10.96 -6.12 -14.39
CA SER A 6 9.72 -6.59 -13.76
C SER A 6 9.94 -7.90 -13.00
N VAL A 7 10.63 -8.87 -13.59
CA VAL A 7 10.96 -10.16 -12.96
C VAL A 7 11.78 -9.96 -11.69
N VAL A 8 12.91 -9.23 -11.79
CA VAL A 8 13.81 -8.99 -10.64
C VAL A 8 13.05 -8.38 -9.46
N LYS A 9 12.20 -7.40 -9.75
CA LYS A 9 11.39 -6.71 -8.74
C LYS A 9 10.34 -7.61 -8.11
N GLY A 10 9.65 -8.41 -8.92
CA GLY A 10 8.66 -9.37 -8.44
C GLY A 10 9.27 -10.42 -7.51
N GLU A 11 10.44 -10.93 -7.89
CA GLU A 11 11.24 -11.87 -7.08
C GLU A 11 11.70 -11.25 -5.75
N GLU A 12 12.12 -9.98 -5.76
CA GLU A 12 12.48 -9.27 -4.53
C GLU A 12 11.30 -9.14 -3.56
N ILE A 13 10.10 -8.85 -4.08
CA ILE A 13 8.88 -8.81 -3.27
C ILE A 13 8.55 -10.20 -2.71
N ARG A 14 8.68 -11.27 -3.52
CA ARG A 14 8.49 -12.65 -3.06
C ARG A 14 9.45 -12.96 -1.90
N ARG A 15 10.74 -12.64 -2.05
CA ARG A 15 11.77 -12.82 -1.01
C ARG A 15 11.43 -12.08 0.29
N ARG A 16 10.96 -10.83 0.21
CA ARG A 16 10.51 -10.05 1.39
C ARG A 16 9.33 -10.72 2.10
N ILE A 17 8.38 -11.28 1.34
CA ILE A 17 7.25 -12.02 1.92
C ILE A 17 7.74 -13.29 2.64
N GLU A 18 8.68 -14.02 2.05
CA GLU A 18 9.26 -15.24 2.65
C GLU A 18 10.08 -14.94 3.90
N GLU A 19 10.88 -13.88 3.88
CA GLU A 19 11.60 -13.39 5.06
C GLU A 19 10.65 -12.99 6.18
N HIS A 20 9.62 -12.20 5.86
CA HIS A 20 8.57 -11.85 6.81
C HIS A 20 7.90 -13.09 7.39
N ASN A 21 7.64 -14.12 6.58
CA ASN A 21 7.06 -15.38 7.07
C ASN A 21 7.98 -16.09 8.07
N ARG A 22 9.28 -16.17 7.78
CA ARG A 22 10.27 -16.76 8.71
C ARG A 22 10.25 -16.03 10.06
N ARG A 23 10.28 -14.69 10.03
CA ARG A 23 10.21 -13.86 11.24
C ARG A 23 8.88 -14.00 11.98
N ALA A 24 7.76 -14.02 11.26
CA ALA A 24 6.42 -14.13 11.84
C ALA A 24 6.22 -15.46 12.58
N LEU A 25 6.72 -16.57 12.02
CA LEU A 25 6.67 -17.90 12.65
C LEU A 25 7.49 -17.95 13.95
N LYS A 26 8.63 -17.26 14.00
CA LYS A 26 9.49 -17.14 15.18
C LYS A 26 9.06 -16.04 16.17
N ARG A 27 7.97 -15.30 15.87
CA ARG A 27 7.50 -14.11 16.63
C ARG A 27 8.50 -12.94 16.64
N GLU A 28 9.42 -12.90 15.68
CA GLU A 28 10.39 -11.82 15.44
C GLU A 28 9.83 -10.70 14.55
N ALA A 29 8.59 -10.85 14.07
CA ALA A 29 7.85 -9.83 13.32
C ALA A 29 6.91 -9.00 14.22
N LEU A 30 7.11 -9.02 15.54
CA LEU A 30 6.39 -8.15 16.47
C LEU A 30 6.93 -6.72 16.35
N PRO A 31 6.06 -5.71 16.26
CA PRO A 31 6.53 -4.33 16.15
C PRO A 31 6.96 -3.79 17.53
N GLU A 32 7.87 -2.83 17.56
CA GLU A 32 8.26 -2.12 18.80
C GLU A 32 7.15 -1.22 19.33
N LYS A 33 6.28 -0.73 18.44
CA LYS A 33 5.07 0.02 18.78
C LYS A 33 3.95 -0.43 17.86
N ALA A 34 2.75 -0.53 18.38
CA ALA A 34 1.58 -0.91 17.59
C ALA A 34 0.43 0.03 17.88
N ARG A 35 -0.35 0.42 16.87
CA ARG A 35 -1.56 1.19 17.14
C ARG A 35 -2.79 0.33 17.04
N CYS A 36 -3.62 0.37 18.09
CA CYS A 36 -4.86 -0.37 18.09
C CYS A 36 -5.85 0.22 17.07
N ARG A 37 -6.32 -0.58 16.13
CA ARG A 37 -7.32 -0.13 15.14
C ARG A 37 -8.70 0.17 15.74
N HIS A 38 -8.96 -0.29 16.96
CA HIS A 38 -10.24 -0.06 17.67
C HIS A 38 -10.19 1.21 18.52
N CYS A 39 -9.31 1.27 19.54
CA CYS A 39 -9.22 2.44 20.42
C CYS A 39 -8.27 3.54 19.94
N LYS A 40 -7.59 3.34 18.80
CA LYS A 40 -6.67 4.29 18.16
C LYS A 40 -5.44 4.70 18.99
N ARG A 41 -5.21 4.11 20.16
CA ARG A 41 -4.02 4.36 20.99
C ARG A 41 -2.78 3.69 20.41
N VAL A 42 -1.65 4.38 20.48
CA VAL A 42 -0.31 3.79 20.28
C VAL A 42 0.00 2.98 21.53
N LEU A 43 0.49 1.77 21.33
CA LEU A 43 0.77 0.78 22.36
C LEU A 43 2.26 0.45 22.33
N SER A 44 2.90 0.51 23.49
CA SER A 44 4.23 -0.08 23.73
C SER A 44 4.15 -1.62 23.84
N PRO A 45 5.29 -2.35 23.80
CA PRO A 45 5.30 -3.81 23.80
C PRO A 45 4.58 -4.48 24.98
N ASP A 46 4.54 -3.83 26.14
CA ASP A 46 3.81 -4.27 27.34
C ASP A 46 2.28 -4.06 27.23
N GLN A 47 1.84 -3.16 26.34
CA GLN A 47 0.44 -2.77 26.16
C GLN A 47 -0.30 -3.56 25.08
N PHE A 48 0.37 -4.53 24.45
CA PHE A 48 -0.27 -5.53 23.60
C PHE A 48 0.27 -6.93 23.86
N LYS A 49 -0.51 -7.93 23.49
CA LYS A 49 -0.09 -9.34 23.53
C LYS A 49 -0.16 -9.94 22.15
N TYR A 50 0.78 -10.83 21.83
CA TYR A 50 0.65 -11.69 20.67
C TYR A 50 -0.65 -12.50 20.77
N HIS A 51 -1.45 -12.49 19.71
CA HIS A 51 -2.71 -13.24 19.64
C HIS A 51 -2.65 -14.41 18.66
N GLY A 52 -1.89 -14.28 17.57
CA GLY A 52 -1.76 -15.36 16.58
C GLY A 52 -1.28 -14.88 15.22
N LEU A 53 -1.31 -15.79 14.26
CA LEU A 53 -1.08 -15.49 12.85
C LEU A 53 -2.37 -15.66 12.05
N ARG A 54 -2.54 -14.85 11.00
CA ARG A 54 -3.58 -15.01 9.99
C ARG A 54 -2.94 -15.26 8.64
N ARG A 55 -3.27 -16.40 8.02
CA ARG A 55 -2.82 -16.69 6.66
C ARG A 55 -3.49 -15.76 5.65
N ARG A 56 -2.73 -15.27 4.68
CA ARG A 56 -3.23 -14.51 3.55
C ARG A 56 -2.39 -14.77 2.31
N SER A 57 -3.04 -15.01 1.17
CA SER A 57 -2.36 -15.10 -0.12
C SER A 57 -2.30 -13.73 -0.78
N PHE A 58 -1.08 -13.26 -1.03
CA PHE A 58 -0.78 -12.08 -1.82
C PHE A 58 -0.65 -12.42 -3.29
N LEU A 59 -0.99 -11.45 -4.15
CA LEU A 59 -0.83 -11.51 -5.59
C LEU A 59 0.38 -10.65 -5.94
N VAL A 60 1.42 -11.28 -6.49
CA VAL A 60 2.70 -10.66 -6.84
C VAL A 60 2.89 -10.77 -8.34
N GLU A 61 3.18 -9.66 -8.98
CA GLU A 61 3.52 -9.63 -10.40
C GLU A 61 5.01 -9.96 -10.59
N ILE A 62 5.30 -11.00 -11.38
CA ILE A 62 6.65 -11.48 -11.68
C ILE A 62 6.75 -11.63 -13.19
N GLY A 63 7.39 -10.65 -13.84
CA GLY A 63 7.38 -10.55 -15.30
C GLY A 63 5.97 -10.32 -15.82
N ASP A 64 5.43 -11.32 -16.52
CA ASP A 64 4.08 -11.31 -17.12
C ASP A 64 3.10 -12.24 -16.37
N LEU A 65 3.49 -12.75 -15.20
CA LEU A 65 2.67 -13.65 -14.40
C LEU A 65 2.26 -13.02 -13.08
N ILE A 66 1.08 -13.38 -12.60
CA ILE A 66 0.58 -13.06 -11.27
C ILE A 66 0.60 -14.33 -10.44
N GLU A 67 1.48 -14.34 -9.46
CA GLU A 67 1.67 -15.47 -8.57
C GLU A 67 0.99 -15.26 -7.22
N LYS A 68 0.55 -16.37 -6.63
CA LYS A 68 -0.05 -16.41 -5.29
C LYS A 68 1.02 -16.75 -4.26
N VAL A 69 1.53 -15.76 -3.56
CA VAL A 69 2.51 -15.96 -2.47
C VAL A 69 1.78 -15.97 -1.12
N SER A 70 1.93 -17.05 -0.35
CA SER A 70 1.32 -17.14 0.99
C SER A 70 2.11 -16.32 2.01
N SER A 71 1.42 -15.63 2.91
CA SER A 71 2.05 -14.92 4.01
C SER A 71 1.27 -14.98 5.32
N TRP A 72 1.99 -14.80 6.44
CA TRP A 72 1.44 -14.71 7.78
C TRP A 72 1.33 -13.25 8.24
N LEU A 73 0.10 -12.82 8.52
CA LEU A 73 -0.14 -11.52 9.17
C LEU A 73 -0.20 -11.69 10.69
N VAL A 74 0.63 -10.94 11.41
CA VAL A 74 0.66 -10.95 12.87
C VAL A 74 -0.62 -10.32 13.42
N ARG A 75 -1.26 -11.02 14.38
CA ARG A 75 -2.40 -10.50 15.14
C ARG A 75 -1.98 -10.24 16.57
N LEU A 76 -2.35 -9.06 17.06
CA LEU A 76 -2.11 -8.62 18.42
C LEU A 76 -3.45 -8.39 19.13
N LYS A 77 -3.45 -8.54 20.45
CA LYS A 77 -4.55 -8.15 21.33
C LYS A 77 -4.14 -6.91 22.11
N CYS A 78 -4.93 -5.83 22.00
CA CYS A 78 -4.74 -4.62 22.80
C CYS A 78 -5.03 -4.91 24.27
N CYS A 79 -4.07 -4.66 25.17
CA CYS A 79 -4.29 -4.85 26.60
C CYS A 79 -5.29 -3.83 27.18
N LEU A 80 -5.46 -2.68 26.53
CA LEU A 80 -6.32 -1.59 27.00
C LEU A 80 -7.79 -1.84 26.64
N CYS A 81 -8.12 -1.95 25.36
CA CYS A 81 -9.51 -2.14 24.91
C CYS A 81 -9.88 -3.60 24.60
N LYS A 82 -8.96 -4.54 24.87
CA LYS A 82 -9.11 -6.00 24.68
C LYS A 82 -9.37 -6.48 23.25
N ALA A 83 -9.48 -5.57 22.28
CA ALA A 83 -9.72 -5.90 20.89
C ALA A 83 -8.48 -6.46 20.19
N THR A 84 -8.72 -7.38 19.25
CA THR A 84 -7.67 -7.97 18.41
C THR A 84 -7.54 -7.20 17.10
N PHE A 85 -6.31 -6.90 16.69
CA PHE A 85 -6.03 -6.23 15.43
C PHE A 85 -4.86 -6.89 14.69
N THR A 86 -4.73 -6.57 13.40
CA THR A 86 -3.70 -7.11 12.52
C THR A 86 -2.62 -6.05 12.27
N VAL A 87 -1.37 -6.44 12.41
CA VAL A 87 -0.20 -5.67 11.97
C VAL A 87 0.08 -6.05 10.53
N TYR A 88 0.12 -5.04 9.67
CA TYR A 88 0.40 -5.23 8.25
C TYR A 88 1.87 -4.94 7.98
N PRO A 89 2.61 -5.87 7.36
CA PRO A 89 3.95 -5.58 6.88
C PRO A 89 3.90 -4.54 5.75
N GLU A 90 5.02 -3.91 5.48
CA GLU A 90 5.18 -2.85 4.47
C GLU A 90 4.62 -3.19 3.08
N PHE A 91 4.71 -4.45 2.66
CA PHE A 91 4.22 -4.91 1.36
C PHE A 91 2.70 -5.10 1.32
N ALA A 92 1.99 -4.98 2.45
CA ALA A 92 0.58 -5.30 2.57
C ALA A 92 -0.28 -4.07 2.86
N LEU A 93 -1.38 -3.94 2.11
CA LEU A 93 -2.48 -3.02 2.46
C LEU A 93 -3.67 -3.78 3.07
N PRO A 94 -4.41 -3.16 4.01
CA PRO A 94 -5.65 -3.71 4.54
C PRO A 94 -6.62 -4.11 3.42
N TYR A 95 -7.16 -5.32 3.50
CA TYR A 95 -8.16 -5.85 2.55
C TYR A 95 -7.71 -5.98 1.09
N LYS A 96 -6.46 -5.58 0.74
CA LYS A 96 -5.87 -5.79 -0.60
C LYS A 96 -4.99 -7.03 -0.70
N ARG A 97 -5.24 -7.85 -1.73
CA ARG A 97 -4.42 -9.05 -2.01
C ARG A 97 -3.19 -8.74 -2.85
N TYR A 98 -3.22 -7.70 -3.66
CA TYR A 98 -2.03 -7.22 -4.33
C TYR A 98 -1.11 -6.49 -3.36
N THR A 99 0.18 -6.54 -3.64
CA THR A 99 1.17 -5.88 -2.79
C THR A 99 1.03 -4.37 -2.90
N ARG A 100 1.39 -3.68 -1.81
CA ARG A 100 1.33 -2.22 -1.71
C ARG A 100 2.09 -1.56 -2.86
N GLN A 101 3.30 -2.04 -3.14
CA GLN A 101 4.15 -1.52 -4.19
C GLN A 101 3.46 -1.56 -5.56
N GLN A 102 2.89 -2.70 -5.94
CA GLN A 102 2.17 -2.82 -7.21
C GLN A 102 0.95 -1.91 -7.27
N ILE A 103 0.23 -1.77 -6.15
CA ILE A 103 -0.92 -0.88 -6.03
C ILE A 103 -0.50 0.57 -6.26
N GLU A 104 0.57 1.01 -5.60
CA GLU A 104 1.10 2.37 -5.72
C GLU A 104 1.54 2.67 -7.16
N GLU A 105 2.34 1.80 -7.75
CA GLU A 105 2.95 2.03 -9.06
C GLU A 105 1.93 2.07 -10.19
N ARG A 106 1.01 1.11 -10.21
CA ARG A 106 -0.05 1.05 -11.23
C ARG A 106 -1.04 2.21 -11.07
N SER A 107 -1.31 2.62 -9.83
CA SER A 107 -2.13 3.81 -9.57
C SER A 107 -1.42 5.08 -10.00
N ALA A 108 -0.13 5.23 -9.72
CA ALA A 108 0.70 6.35 -10.16
C ALA A 108 0.78 6.41 -11.68
N ALA A 109 1.00 5.29 -12.37
CA ALA A 109 1.02 5.23 -13.83
C ALA A 109 -0.28 5.79 -14.44
N TYR A 110 -1.43 5.44 -13.86
CA TYR A 110 -2.70 6.04 -14.28
C TYR A 110 -2.82 7.51 -13.91
N LEU A 111 -2.36 7.95 -12.74
CA LEU A 111 -2.61 9.31 -12.25
C LEU A 111 -1.68 10.35 -12.87
N GLU A 112 -0.42 10.00 -13.13
CA GLU A 112 0.62 10.91 -13.60
C GLU A 112 0.57 11.17 -15.12
N ASP A 113 0.27 10.18 -15.96
CA ASP A 113 0.17 10.37 -17.41
C ASP A 113 -1.28 10.70 -17.82
N PRO A 114 -1.59 11.93 -18.29
CA PRO A 114 -2.94 12.33 -18.71
C PRO A 114 -3.58 11.43 -19.78
N SER A 115 -2.78 10.76 -20.60
CA SER A 115 -3.20 9.87 -21.69
C SER A 115 -3.39 8.41 -21.25
N CYS A 116 -2.91 8.06 -20.06
CA CYS A 116 -2.99 6.69 -19.55
C CYS A 116 -4.43 6.32 -19.20
N THR A 117 -4.88 5.19 -19.75
CA THR A 117 -6.17 4.57 -19.40
C THR A 117 -5.99 3.56 -18.29
N TYR A 118 -7.07 3.15 -17.62
CA TYR A 118 -7.00 2.05 -16.64
C TYR A 118 -6.43 0.77 -17.25
N MET A 119 -6.75 0.49 -18.51
CA MET A 119 -6.23 -0.67 -19.24
C MET A 119 -4.73 -0.54 -19.53
N LYS A 120 -4.24 0.65 -19.90
CA LYS A 120 -2.79 0.89 -20.06
C LYS A 120 -2.06 0.75 -18.72
N ALA A 121 -2.60 1.33 -17.66
CA ALA A 121 -2.02 1.22 -16.32
C ALA A 121 -1.94 -0.24 -15.85
N ALA A 122 -2.92 -1.06 -16.22
CA ALA A 122 -2.98 -2.50 -15.99
C ALA A 122 -1.94 -3.35 -16.76
N GLY A 123 -1.13 -2.76 -17.65
CA GLY A 123 -0.17 -3.49 -18.50
C GLY A 123 -0.47 -3.36 -19.99
N GLY A 124 -1.62 -2.82 -20.39
CA GLY A 124 -2.01 -2.69 -21.79
C GLY A 124 -2.67 -3.94 -22.35
N ARG A 125 -3.07 -3.89 -23.63
CA ARG A 125 -3.81 -5.00 -24.27
C ARG A 125 -2.93 -6.21 -24.61
N LEU A 126 -1.62 -5.99 -24.80
CA LEU A 126 -0.65 -6.98 -25.28
C LEU A 126 0.26 -7.55 -24.16
N ALA A 127 0.43 -6.85 -23.04
CA ALA A 127 1.16 -7.35 -21.86
C ALA A 127 0.18 -7.65 -20.72
N ARG A 128 -0.66 -8.66 -20.95
CA ARG A 128 -1.65 -9.13 -19.98
C ARG A 128 -0.92 -9.97 -18.95
N CYS A 129 -0.70 -9.43 -17.75
CA CYS A 129 -0.27 -10.24 -16.62
C CYS A 129 -1.39 -11.26 -16.31
N GLY A 130 -1.11 -12.53 -16.58
CA GLY A 130 -2.06 -13.64 -16.41
C GLY A 130 -1.85 -14.35 -15.08
N TYR A 131 -2.86 -15.07 -14.60
CA TYR A 131 -2.68 -15.99 -13.48
C TYR A 131 -2.26 -17.36 -14.04
N GLU A 132 -1.22 -17.98 -13.50
CA GLU A 132 -0.66 -19.23 -14.04
C GLU A 132 -1.69 -20.37 -14.13
N GLN A 133 -2.63 -20.42 -13.18
CA GLN A 133 -3.64 -21.47 -13.06
C GLN A 133 -5.04 -21.04 -13.53
N ASP A 134 -5.17 -19.88 -14.16
CA ASP A 134 -6.46 -19.23 -14.35
C ASP A 134 -6.44 -18.28 -15.54
N GLU A 135 -7.36 -18.45 -16.49
CA GLU A 135 -7.45 -17.64 -17.72
C GLU A 135 -7.74 -16.15 -17.45
N ARG A 136 -8.06 -15.79 -16.20
CA ARG A 136 -8.18 -14.39 -15.79
C ARG A 136 -6.91 -13.62 -16.08
N GLN A 137 -7.11 -12.36 -16.39
CA GLN A 137 -6.04 -11.41 -16.63
C GLN A 137 -6.20 -10.20 -15.72
N PHE A 138 -5.11 -9.46 -15.55
CA PHE A 138 -5.13 -8.24 -14.77
C PHE A 138 -6.07 -7.19 -15.38
N ALA A 139 -7.23 -7.01 -14.75
CA ALA A 139 -8.27 -6.12 -15.27
C ALA A 139 -7.99 -4.64 -14.92
N GLY A 140 -8.24 -3.72 -15.85
CA GLY A 140 -8.18 -2.28 -15.59
C GLY A 140 -9.11 -1.80 -14.47
N SER A 141 -10.24 -2.49 -14.26
CA SER A 141 -11.15 -2.22 -13.13
C SER A 141 -10.48 -2.40 -11.76
N THR A 142 -9.44 -3.23 -11.67
CA THR A 142 -8.63 -3.40 -10.46
C THR A 142 -7.90 -2.09 -10.10
N VAL A 143 -7.28 -1.43 -11.08
CA VAL A 143 -6.63 -0.12 -10.89
C VAL A 143 -7.64 0.93 -10.47
N TRP A 144 -8.84 0.94 -11.08
CA TRP A 144 -9.91 1.85 -10.66
C TRP A 144 -10.29 1.66 -9.18
N ARG A 145 -10.44 0.41 -8.72
CA ARG A 145 -10.76 0.07 -7.32
C ARG A 145 -9.64 0.47 -6.37
N TRP A 146 -8.39 0.36 -6.79
CA TRP A 146 -7.24 0.80 -6.00
C TRP A 146 -7.20 2.30 -5.82
N ILE A 147 -7.38 3.07 -6.90
CA ILE A 147 -7.42 4.52 -6.81
C ILE A 147 -8.62 4.98 -5.96
N THR A 148 -9.77 4.32 -6.07
CA THR A 148 -10.91 4.60 -5.19
C THR A 148 -10.56 4.33 -3.72
N TYR A 149 -9.86 3.24 -3.43
CA TYR A 149 -9.39 2.94 -2.08
C TYR A 149 -8.40 4.00 -1.57
N LEU A 150 -7.37 4.34 -2.36
CA LEU A 150 -6.36 5.34 -2.00
C LEU A 150 -6.99 6.72 -1.80
N GLY A 151 -7.86 7.15 -2.71
CA GLY A 151 -8.55 8.44 -2.62
C GLY A 151 -9.58 8.53 -1.50
N GLY A 152 -9.99 7.39 -0.94
CA GLY A 152 -10.83 7.32 0.25
C GLY A 152 -10.06 7.52 1.56
N GLN A 153 -8.72 7.47 1.55
CA GLN A 153 -7.87 7.59 2.73
C GLN A 153 -7.60 9.06 3.10
N VAL A 154 -8.65 9.88 3.14
CA VAL A 154 -8.55 11.34 3.35
C VAL A 154 -7.92 11.68 4.71
N GLU A 155 -8.29 10.92 5.75
CA GLU A 155 -7.74 11.14 7.09
C GLU A 155 -6.24 10.78 7.17
N LEU A 156 -5.81 9.74 6.46
CA LEU A 156 -4.39 9.38 6.35
C LEU A 156 -3.63 10.47 5.63
N LEU A 157 -4.17 10.92 4.50
CA LEU A 157 -3.58 12.01 3.74
C LEU A 157 -3.44 13.26 4.63
N ARG A 158 -4.48 13.64 5.37
CA ARG A 158 -4.44 14.80 6.26
C ARG A 158 -3.33 14.70 7.30
N LYS A 159 -3.28 13.60 8.05
CA LYS A 159 -2.27 13.40 9.09
C LYS A 159 -0.85 13.31 8.53
N LEU A 160 -0.69 12.66 7.37
CA LEU A 160 0.61 12.58 6.70
C LEU A 160 1.06 13.95 6.20
N CYS A 161 0.16 14.77 5.64
CA CYS A 161 0.49 16.15 5.27
C CYS A 161 0.95 16.96 6.48
N SER A 162 0.24 16.87 7.61
CA SER A 162 0.61 17.56 8.85
C SER A 162 1.98 17.11 9.36
N TYR A 163 2.22 15.80 9.43
CA TYR A 163 3.51 15.25 9.84
C TYR A 163 4.65 15.74 8.95
N LEU A 164 4.48 15.71 7.62
CA LEU A 164 5.49 16.20 6.68
C LEU A 164 5.73 17.71 6.86
N ALA A 165 4.70 18.51 7.10
CA ALA A 165 4.83 19.95 7.28
C ALA A 165 5.59 20.31 8.56
N GLU A 166 5.30 19.58 9.63
CA GLU A 166 5.93 19.78 10.93
C GLU A 166 7.39 19.28 10.93
N ARG A 167 7.65 18.12 10.33
CA ARG A 167 8.96 17.44 10.43
C ARG A 167 9.92 17.78 9.30
N PHE A 168 9.40 18.09 8.11
CA PHE A 168 10.18 18.34 6.90
C PHE A 168 9.67 19.59 6.16
N PRO A 169 9.72 20.78 6.78
CA PRO A 169 9.21 22.02 6.18
C PRO A 169 9.89 22.39 4.86
N GLN A 170 11.13 21.92 4.64
CA GLN A 170 11.89 22.09 3.41
C GLN A 170 11.43 21.19 2.26
N ALA A 171 10.58 20.19 2.51
CA ALA A 171 10.11 19.29 1.48
C ALA A 171 9.12 19.99 0.52
N ASP A 172 9.35 19.87 -0.79
CA ASP A 172 8.51 20.52 -1.80
C ASP A 172 7.08 19.94 -1.91
N PHE A 173 6.75 18.88 -1.16
CA PHE A 173 5.42 18.28 -1.15
C PHE A 173 4.31 19.30 -0.84
N HIS A 174 4.57 20.27 0.04
CA HIS A 174 3.58 21.31 0.41
C HIS A 174 3.21 22.22 -0.75
N ARG A 175 4.09 22.35 -1.74
CA ARG A 175 3.90 23.18 -2.94
C ARG A 175 3.27 22.40 -4.09
N LEU A 176 3.03 21.10 -3.91
CA LEU A 176 2.55 20.24 -4.97
C LEU A 176 1.11 20.56 -5.35
N ILE A 177 0.93 21.14 -6.53
CA ILE A 177 -0.38 21.35 -7.14
C ILE A 177 -0.82 20.07 -7.82
N VAL A 178 -1.70 19.32 -7.16
CA VAL A 178 -2.23 18.07 -7.70
C VAL A 178 -3.53 18.33 -8.45
N LYS A 179 -3.41 18.55 -9.76
CA LYS A 179 -4.56 18.60 -10.68
C LYS A 179 -4.68 17.31 -11.48
N VAL A 180 -5.90 16.88 -11.76
CA VAL A 180 -6.16 15.71 -12.62
C VAL A 180 -6.89 16.17 -13.87
N SER A 181 -6.54 15.58 -15.02
CA SER A 181 -7.16 15.90 -16.30
C SER A 181 -8.70 15.82 -16.22
N PRO A 182 -9.44 16.84 -16.71
CA PRO A 182 -10.90 16.81 -16.75
C PRO A 182 -11.47 15.57 -17.44
N LYS A 183 -10.77 15.05 -18.46
CA LYS A 183 -11.14 13.83 -19.21
C LYS A 183 -11.18 12.58 -18.31
N LYS A 184 -10.31 12.51 -17.29
CA LYS A 184 -10.28 11.42 -16.30
C LYS A 184 -11.31 11.61 -15.19
N ALA A 185 -11.49 12.85 -14.75
CA ALA A 185 -12.40 13.19 -13.67
C ALA A 185 -13.84 12.85 -14.06
N ARG A 186 -14.35 13.40 -15.18
CA ARG A 186 -15.76 13.31 -15.65
C ARG A 186 -16.81 13.87 -14.68
N THR A 187 -16.61 13.75 -13.37
CA THR A 187 -17.45 14.29 -12.30
C THR A 187 -16.58 14.92 -11.21
N GLU A 188 -17.16 15.87 -10.46
CA GLU A 188 -16.54 16.48 -9.28
C GLU A 188 -16.12 15.42 -8.25
N LYS A 189 -17.05 14.51 -7.92
CA LYS A 189 -16.80 13.45 -6.95
C LYS A 189 -15.60 12.60 -7.34
N ARG A 190 -15.50 12.20 -8.61
CA ARG A 190 -14.35 11.42 -9.06
C ARG A 190 -13.08 12.25 -9.09
N ARG A 191 -13.13 13.54 -9.46
CA ARG A 191 -11.98 14.45 -9.39
C ARG A 191 -11.34 14.44 -8.01
N ARG A 192 -12.14 14.65 -6.95
CA ARG A 192 -11.67 14.65 -5.57
C ARG A 192 -10.99 13.33 -5.19
N VAL A 193 -11.55 12.19 -5.60
CA VAL A 193 -10.93 10.87 -5.36
C VAL A 193 -9.58 10.75 -6.07
N LEU A 194 -9.49 11.17 -7.34
CA LEU A 194 -8.24 11.10 -8.10
C LEU A 194 -7.17 12.03 -7.52
N GLU A 195 -7.54 13.25 -7.13
CA GLU A 195 -6.63 14.23 -6.52
C GLU A 195 -6.16 13.76 -5.14
N SER A 196 -7.05 13.26 -4.28
CA SER A 196 -6.68 12.69 -2.98
C SER A 196 -5.75 11.48 -3.13
N ALA A 197 -6.05 10.57 -4.07
CA ALA A 197 -5.20 9.41 -4.33
C ALA A 197 -3.81 9.85 -4.80
N ARG A 198 -3.74 10.80 -5.73
CA ARG A 198 -2.48 11.33 -6.27
C ARG A 198 -1.67 12.04 -5.17
N ARG A 199 -2.30 12.91 -4.38
CA ARG A 199 -1.65 13.56 -3.22
C ARG A 199 -1.12 12.54 -2.22
N LEU A 200 -1.86 11.47 -1.92
CA LEU A 200 -1.41 10.43 -0.99
C LEU A 200 -0.17 9.69 -1.52
N LEU A 201 -0.13 9.35 -2.80
CA LEU A 201 1.03 8.71 -3.41
C LEU A 201 2.28 9.62 -3.35
N HIS A 202 2.12 10.91 -3.63
CA HIS A 202 3.21 11.87 -3.50
C HIS A 202 3.66 12.07 -2.04
N ALA A 203 2.72 12.09 -1.10
CA ALA A 203 3.04 12.20 0.32
C ALA A 203 3.83 10.98 0.82
N TRP A 204 3.45 9.75 0.41
CA TRP A 204 4.22 8.55 0.70
C TRP A 204 5.61 8.55 0.05
N ALA A 205 5.71 9.02 -1.20
CA ALA A 205 7.01 9.15 -1.87
C ALA A 205 7.91 10.17 -1.17
N CYS A 206 7.36 11.31 -0.76
CA CYS A 206 8.06 12.34 0.00
C CYS A 206 8.56 11.80 1.35
N LEU A 207 7.70 11.10 2.09
CA LEU A 207 8.06 10.51 3.37
C LEU A 207 9.23 9.52 3.23
N ARG A 208 9.18 8.62 2.24
CA ARG A 208 10.28 7.69 1.95
C ARG A 208 11.58 8.40 1.63
N ALA A 209 11.52 9.50 0.86
CA ALA A 209 12.71 10.29 0.53
C ALA A 209 13.29 11.02 1.75
N CYS A 210 12.43 11.53 2.65
CA CYS A 210 12.86 12.28 3.82
C CYS A 210 13.42 11.40 4.94
N GLU A 211 12.78 10.25 5.21
CA GLU A 211 13.19 9.37 6.31
C GLU A 211 14.34 8.42 5.95
N GLN A 212 14.75 8.36 4.67
CA GLN A 212 15.69 7.36 4.14
C GLN A 212 15.29 5.92 4.53
N ALA A 213 14.02 5.71 4.89
CA ALA A 213 13.53 4.46 5.43
C ALA A 213 13.21 3.50 4.29
N GLU A 214 14.04 2.47 4.11
CA GLU A 214 13.73 1.31 3.27
C GLU A 214 12.53 0.51 3.79
N ILE A 215 12.31 0.59 5.10
CA ILE A 215 11.28 -0.14 5.85
C ILE A 215 10.16 0.83 6.22
N PHE A 216 9.22 1.03 5.30
CA PHE A 216 8.00 1.76 5.59
C PHE A 216 7.10 0.85 6.43
N THR A 217 7.30 0.81 7.74
CA THR A 217 6.29 0.30 8.66
C THR A 217 5.03 1.14 8.47
N ASP A 218 3.85 0.51 8.57
CA ASP A 218 2.57 1.09 8.19
C ASP A 218 2.33 2.43 8.91
N PHE A 219 2.73 3.55 8.29
CA PHE A 219 2.57 4.90 8.82
C PHE A 219 1.08 5.23 9.05
N ALA A 220 0.16 4.49 8.39
CA ALA A 220 -1.27 4.55 8.73
C ALA A 220 -1.54 3.93 10.12
N THR A 221 -0.86 2.83 10.46
CA THR A 221 -0.83 2.30 11.82
C THR A 221 -0.15 3.30 12.76
N GLU A 222 0.97 3.95 12.42
CA GLU A 222 1.61 4.93 13.32
C GLU A 222 0.79 6.20 13.53
N LEU A 223 0.10 6.72 12.50
CA LEU A 223 -0.76 7.91 12.57
C LEU A 223 -2.19 7.63 13.04
N GLY A 224 -2.61 6.37 13.14
CA GLY A 224 -3.95 6.01 13.60
C GLY A 224 -5.04 6.23 12.61
N VAL A 225 -4.78 5.82 11.37
CA VAL A 225 -5.77 5.72 10.31
C VAL A 225 -5.95 4.25 9.94
N PRO A 226 -7.19 3.74 9.84
CA PRO A 226 -7.47 2.33 9.60
C PRO A 226 -6.92 1.75 8.29
#